data_AF-A0A1H0UK93-F1
#
_entry.id   AF-A0A1H0UK93-F1
#
_cell.length_a   1.000
_cell.length_b   1.000
_cell.length_c   1.000
_cell.angle_alpha   90.00
_cell.angle_beta   90.00
_cell.angle_gamma   90.00
#
_symmetry.space_group_name_H-M   'P 1'
#
loop_
_entity.id
_entity.type
_entity.pdbx_description
1 polymer ?
#
loop_
_entity_poly.entity_id
_entity_poly.type
_entity_poly.pdbx_seq_one_letter_code
_entity_poly.pdbx_strand_id
1 'polypeptide(L)'
;MTTFVSFESCLRPKGAPEFVAFSLKKNERVKFFNRASLWRWASVEFDPLAVSLRLNEQVFTSTYGKFAIPVAYETNVSDCLVFFEKGINEDVRSEIISYGEKKWKLY
;
A
#
# COMPACT_ATOMS: atom_id res chain seq x y z
N MET A 1 -12.53 -0.51 18.12
CA MET A 1 -12.89 -0.47 16.69
C MET A 1 -12.13 -1.60 15.99
N THR A 2 -12.72 -2.29 15.03
CA THR A 2 -12.02 -3.39 14.33
C THR A 2 -11.08 -2.82 13.27
N THR A 3 -9.82 -3.25 13.25
CA THR A 3 -8.84 -2.85 12.23
C THR A 3 -9.05 -3.67 10.95
N PHE A 4 -9.01 -3.00 9.79
CA PHE A 4 -9.20 -3.67 8.50
C PHE A 4 -8.57 -2.89 7.35
N VAL A 5 -8.33 -3.59 6.25
CA VAL A 5 -7.95 -2.99 4.95
C VAL A 5 -9.17 -3.00 4.04
N SER A 6 -9.46 -1.86 3.41
CA SER A 6 -10.55 -1.73 2.43
C SER A 6 -10.04 -1.15 1.12
N PHE A 7 -10.76 -1.46 0.04
CA PHE A 7 -10.54 -0.82 -1.26
C PHE A 7 -11.15 0.57 -1.25
N GLU A 8 -10.30 1.59 -1.30
CA GLU A 8 -10.66 3.00 -1.29
C GLU A 8 -9.57 3.77 -2.04
N SER A 9 -9.98 4.61 -3.01
CA SER A 9 -9.02 5.37 -3.82
C SER A 9 -8.30 6.41 -2.95
N CYS A 10 -6.98 6.31 -2.88
CA CYS A 10 -6.13 7.28 -2.22
C CYS A 10 -5.91 8.45 -3.18
N LEU A 11 -6.62 9.55 -2.96
CA LEU A 11 -6.50 10.75 -3.79
C LEU A 11 -5.19 11.49 -3.56
N ARG A 12 -4.76 12.23 -4.58
CA ARG A 12 -3.60 13.12 -4.51
C ARG A 12 -3.80 14.18 -3.42
N PRO A 13 -2.90 14.29 -2.43
CA PRO A 13 -2.95 15.38 -1.46
C PRO A 13 -2.74 16.74 -2.14
N LYS A 14 -3.37 17.79 -1.62
CA LYS A 14 -3.26 19.15 -2.17
C LYS A 14 -1.80 19.61 -2.16
N GLY A 15 -1.28 20.01 -3.32
CA GLY A 15 0.09 20.48 -3.50
C GLY A 15 1.16 19.38 -3.58
N ALA A 16 0.80 18.10 -3.43
CA ALA A 16 1.74 17.00 -3.66
C ALA A 16 2.17 16.93 -5.14
N PRO A 17 3.40 16.52 -5.47
CA PRO A 17 3.80 16.26 -6.84
C PRO A 17 2.97 15.10 -7.44
N GLU A 18 2.95 15.00 -8.77
CA GLU A 18 2.40 13.86 -9.47
C GLU A 18 3.47 13.28 -10.40
N PHE A 19 3.78 12.00 -10.19
CA PHE A 19 4.65 11.22 -11.06
C PHE A 19 3.79 10.20 -11.79
N VAL A 20 4.02 10.05 -13.09
CA VAL A 20 3.27 9.13 -13.95
C VAL A 20 4.24 8.15 -14.58
N ALA A 21 3.91 6.87 -14.55
CA ALA A 21 4.66 5.81 -15.22
C ALA A 21 3.70 4.81 -15.88
N PHE A 22 4.20 4.01 -16.81
CA PHE A 22 3.43 2.89 -17.36
C PHE A 22 3.81 1.61 -16.60
N SER A 23 2.82 0.88 -16.09
CA SER A 23 3.01 -0.43 -15.45
C SER A 23 2.74 -1.52 -16.47
N LEU A 24 3.68 -2.42 -16.65
CA LEU A 24 3.51 -3.64 -17.45
C LEU A 24 2.63 -4.63 -16.70
N LYS A 25 2.77 -4.74 -15.37
CA LYS A 25 1.95 -5.64 -14.54
C LYS A 25 0.45 -5.26 -14.53
N LYS A 26 0.13 -3.96 -14.60
CA LYS A 26 -1.26 -3.48 -14.71
C LYS A 26 -1.70 -3.14 -16.14
N ASN A 27 -0.76 -3.10 -17.08
CA ASN A 27 -0.97 -2.65 -18.47
C ASN A 27 -1.68 -1.28 -18.59
N GLU A 28 -1.32 -0.34 -17.72
CA GLU A 28 -1.94 0.99 -17.68
C GLU A 28 -0.97 2.06 -17.14
N ARG A 29 -1.38 3.32 -17.25
CA ARG A 29 -0.67 4.44 -16.64
C ARG A 29 -1.01 4.54 -15.16
N VAL A 30 0.01 4.48 -14.32
CA VAL A 30 -0.10 4.54 -12.87
C VAL A 30 0.45 5.87 -12.35
N LYS A 31 -0.07 6.32 -11.21
CA LYS A 31 0.23 7.62 -10.62
C LYS A 31 0.82 7.47 -9.22
N PHE A 32 1.75 8.36 -8.88
CA PHE A 32 2.36 8.42 -7.55
C PHE A 32 2.40 9.86 -7.06
N PHE A 33 2.12 10.06 -5.78
CA PHE A 33 2.03 11.40 -5.19
C PHE A 33 3.23 11.78 -4.31
N ASN A 34 4.23 10.91 -4.25
CA ASN A 34 5.53 11.19 -3.65
C ASN A 34 6.62 10.30 -4.30
N ARG A 35 7.89 10.70 -4.13
CA ARG A 35 9.02 9.96 -4.70
C ARG A 35 9.22 8.58 -4.06
N ALA A 36 8.91 8.41 -2.77
CA ALA A 36 9.11 7.14 -2.08
C ALA A 36 8.19 6.04 -2.63
N SER A 37 6.92 6.36 -2.89
CA SER A 37 5.96 5.43 -3.51
C SER A 37 6.37 5.09 -4.95
N LEU A 38 6.89 6.05 -5.71
CA LEU A 38 7.40 5.78 -7.07
C LEU A 38 8.56 4.78 -7.04
N TRP A 39 9.56 5.01 -6.18
CA TRP A 39 10.71 4.11 -6.09
C TRP A 39 10.33 2.73 -5.55
N ARG A 40 9.44 2.68 -4.55
CA ARG A 40 8.99 1.40 -4.03
C ARG A 40 8.17 0.63 -5.05
N TRP A 41 7.31 1.30 -5.81
CA TRP A 41 6.63 0.68 -6.95
C TRP A 41 7.63 0.15 -7.97
N ALA A 42 8.65 0.93 -8.36
CA ALA A 42 9.63 0.48 -9.35
C ALA A 42 10.31 -0.83 -8.91
N SER A 43 10.65 -0.97 -7.63
CA SER A 43 11.18 -2.24 -7.10
C SER A 43 10.20 -3.41 -7.25
N VAL A 44 8.91 -3.19 -7.05
CA VAL A 44 7.87 -4.23 -7.16
C VAL A 44 7.51 -4.53 -8.62
N GLU A 45 7.47 -3.52 -9.49
CA GLU A 45 7.17 -3.65 -10.93
C GLU A 45 8.19 -4.54 -11.65
N PHE A 46 9.44 -4.52 -11.20
CA PHE A 46 10.50 -5.37 -11.77
C PHE A 46 10.80 -6.62 -10.93
N ASP A 47 10.06 -6.86 -9.84
CA ASP A 47 10.13 -8.11 -9.10
C ASP A 47 9.33 -9.21 -9.83
N PRO A 48 9.97 -10.31 -10.26
CA PRO A 48 9.27 -11.41 -10.92
C PRO A 48 8.31 -12.17 -9.98
N LEU A 49 8.47 -12.05 -8.66
CA LEU A 49 7.63 -12.73 -7.68
C LEU A 49 6.34 -11.95 -7.37
N ALA A 50 6.27 -10.67 -7.72
CA ALA A 50 5.09 -9.85 -7.54
C ALA A 50 4.09 -10.11 -8.67
N VAL A 51 2.92 -10.68 -8.35
CA VAL A 51 1.94 -11.15 -9.35
C VAL A 51 0.73 -10.25 -9.51
N SER A 52 0.36 -9.51 -8.46
CA SER A 52 -0.78 -8.58 -8.47
C SER A 52 -0.36 -7.27 -7.84
N LEU A 53 -0.66 -6.15 -8.48
CA LEU A 53 -0.23 -4.82 -8.03
C LEU A 53 -1.43 -3.90 -7.83
N ARG A 54 -1.53 -3.32 -6.63
CA ARG A 54 -2.56 -2.37 -6.21
C ARG A 54 -1.89 -1.05 -5.83
N LEU A 55 -2.25 0.03 -6.51
CA LEU A 55 -1.59 1.33 -6.34
C LEU A 55 -2.61 2.39 -5.98
N ASN A 56 -2.46 2.99 -4.80
CA ASN A 56 -3.41 4.01 -4.30
C ASN A 56 -4.88 3.54 -4.30
N GLU A 57 -5.09 2.24 -4.12
CA GLU A 57 -6.41 1.59 -4.18
C GLU A 57 -6.86 1.08 -2.80
N GLN A 58 -6.01 1.17 -1.78
CA GLN A 58 -6.26 0.58 -0.47
C GLN A 58 -5.96 1.54 0.67
N VAL A 59 -6.76 1.41 1.73
CA VAL A 59 -6.62 2.16 2.97
C VAL A 59 -6.67 1.19 4.14
N PHE A 60 -5.80 1.40 5.12
CA PHE A 60 -5.84 0.75 6.42
C PHE A 60 -6.67 1.61 7.38
N THR A 61 -7.77 1.05 7.89
CA THR A 61 -8.59 1.68 8.92
C THR A 61 -8.16 1.17 10.29
N SER A 62 -7.65 2.10 11.08
CA SER A 62 -7.16 1.93 12.45
C SER A 62 -8.12 2.59 13.44
N THR A 63 -7.96 2.33 14.74
CA THR A 63 -8.64 3.10 15.78
C THR A 63 -8.24 4.59 15.79
N TYR A 64 -7.06 4.91 15.25
CA TYR A 64 -6.49 6.26 15.20
C TYR A 64 -6.76 7.00 13.87
N GLY A 65 -7.45 6.36 12.93
CA GLY A 65 -7.82 6.97 11.65
C GLY A 65 -7.55 6.09 10.45
N LYS A 66 -7.55 6.71 9.27
CA LYS A 66 -7.33 6.06 7.98
C LYS A 66 -5.93 6.35 7.47
N PHE A 67 -5.22 5.30 7.08
CA PHE A 67 -3.85 5.38 6.57
C PHE A 67 -3.80 4.84 5.14
N ALA A 68 -3.38 5.68 4.20
CA ALA A 68 -3.26 5.30 2.81
C ALA A 68 -2.19 4.21 2.62
N ILE A 69 -2.51 3.20 1.79
CA ILE A 69 -1.56 2.19 1.34
C ILE A 69 -1.20 2.52 -0.12
N PRO A 70 -0.11 3.27 -0.36
CA PRO A 70 0.23 3.73 -1.71
C PRO A 70 0.62 2.58 -2.65
N VAL A 71 1.20 1.51 -2.11
CA VAL A 71 1.61 0.32 -2.86
C VAL A 71 1.22 -0.91 -2.07
N ALA A 72 0.52 -1.83 -2.72
CA ALA A 72 0.29 -3.17 -2.21
C ALA A 72 0.46 -4.17 -3.35
N TYR A 73 0.89 -5.38 -3.02
CA TYR A 73 1.09 -6.41 -4.02
C TYR A 73 1.01 -7.80 -3.42
N GLU A 74 0.60 -8.76 -4.24
CA GLU A 74 0.69 -10.18 -3.89
C GLU A 74 1.96 -10.78 -4.45
N THR A 75 2.51 -11.69 -3.66
CA THR A 75 3.47 -12.70 -4.09
C THR A 75 2.81 -14.07 -4.06
N ASN A 76 3.51 -15.10 -4.50
CA ASN A 76 3.01 -16.47 -4.41
C ASN A 76 2.79 -16.97 -2.97
N VAL A 77 3.32 -16.27 -1.96
CA VAL A 77 3.32 -16.71 -0.56
C VAL A 77 2.67 -15.72 0.40
N SER A 78 2.47 -14.47 0.00
CA SER A 78 1.99 -13.42 0.91
C SER A 78 1.39 -12.22 0.18
N ASP A 79 0.46 -11.54 0.85
CA ASP A 79 -0.01 -10.19 0.49
C ASP A 79 0.82 -9.15 1.24
N CYS A 80 1.44 -8.23 0.50
CA CYS A 80 2.37 -7.23 0.98
C CYS A 80 1.74 -5.85 0.93
N LEU A 81 1.65 -5.18 2.09
CA LEU A 81 1.13 -3.82 2.22
C LEU A 81 2.27 -2.87 2.56
N VAL A 82 2.49 -1.85 1.72
CA VAL A 82 3.54 -0.85 1.94
C VAL A 82 2.94 0.40 2.55
N PHE A 83 3.44 0.76 3.73
CA PHE A 83 3.07 1.98 4.43
C PHE A 83 4.16 3.03 4.35
N PHE A 84 3.77 4.30 4.35
CA PHE A 84 4.71 5.39 4.56
C PHE A 84 4.84 5.65 6.07
N GLU A 85 6.05 5.48 6.61
CA GLU A 85 6.28 5.57 8.06
C GLU A 85 5.94 6.94 8.64
N LYS A 86 6.11 8.02 7.87
CA LYS A 86 5.79 9.37 8.33
C LYS A 86 4.29 9.50 8.57
N GLY A 87 3.91 9.71 9.83
CA GLY A 87 2.52 9.83 10.28
C GLY A 87 1.97 8.56 10.93
N ILE A 88 2.76 7.49 11.02
CA ILE A 88 2.44 6.28 11.77
C ILE A 88 3.12 6.39 13.14
N ASN A 89 2.33 6.47 14.20
CA ASN A 89 2.83 6.39 15.57
C ASN A 89 2.97 4.90 16.01
N GLU A 90 3.51 4.67 17.20
CA GLU A 90 3.77 3.32 17.69
C GLU A 90 2.49 2.49 17.90
N ASP A 91 1.38 3.14 18.27
CA ASP A 91 0.08 2.47 18.43
C ASP A 91 -0.46 1.97 17.08
N VAL A 92 -0.44 2.81 16.05
CA VAL A 92 -0.86 2.43 14.69
C VAL A 92 0.07 1.36 14.13
N ARG A 93 1.38 1.46 14.38
CA ARG A 93 2.35 0.43 14.00
C ARG A 93 1.99 -0.93 14.63
N SER A 94 1.65 -0.93 15.91
CA SER A 94 1.23 -2.14 16.63
C SER A 94 -0.04 -2.74 16.03
N GLU A 95 -1.01 -1.91 15.63
CA GLU A 95 -2.21 -2.36 14.94
C GLU A 95 -1.93 -2.94 13.55
N ILE A 96 -1.02 -2.34 12.78
CA ILE A 96 -0.59 -2.84 11.46
C ILE A 96 0.05 -4.23 11.61
N ILE A 97 0.96 -4.39 12.57
CA ILE A 97 1.64 -5.67 12.82
C ILE A 97 0.62 -6.73 13.24
N SER A 98 -0.25 -6.41 14.20
CA SER A 98 -1.30 -7.33 14.66
C SER A 98 -2.26 -7.74 13.53
N TYR A 99 -2.58 -6.82 12.61
CA TYR A 99 -3.38 -7.13 11.43
C TYR A 99 -2.69 -8.14 10.51
N GLY A 100 -1.40 -7.95 10.22
CA GLY A 100 -0.61 -8.87 9.40
C GLY A 100 -0.53 -10.28 10.00
N GLU A 101 -0.29 -10.39 11.31
CA GLU A 101 -0.21 -11.67 12.01
C GLU A 101 -1.55 -12.44 12.03
N LYS A 102 -2.67 -11.73 12.20
CA LYS A 102 -4.01 -12.35 12.16
C LYS A 102 -4.36 -12.90 10.79
N LYS A 103 -3.99 -12.18 9.73
CA LYS A 103 -4.21 -12.60 8.34
C LYS A 103 -3.42 -13.87 8.00
N TRP A 104 -2.21 -14.03 8.56
CA TRP A 104 -1.40 -15.24 8.36
C TRP A 104 -2.01 -16.49 9.02
N LYS A 105 -2.67 -16.35 10.18
CA LYS A 105 -3.28 -17.48 10.93
C LYS A 105 -4.56 -18.03 10.32
N LEU A 106 -5.10 -17.41 9.27
CA LEU A 106 -6.35 -17.84 8.61
C LEU A 106 -6.11 -18.77 7.40
N TYR A 107 -4.85 -19.14 7.14
CA TYR A 107 -4.46 -20.12 6.13
C TYR A 107 -3.80 -21.34 6.77
#